data_AF-A0A382LXW8-F1
#
_entry.id   AF-A0A382LXW8-F1
#
_cell.length_a   1.000
_cell.length_b   1.000
_cell.length_c   1.000
_cell.angle_alpha   90.00
_cell.angle_beta   90.00
_cell.angle_gamma   90.00
#
_symmetry.space_group_name_H-M   'P 1'
#
loop_
_entity.id
_entity.type
_entity.pdbx_description
1 polymer ?
#
loop_
_entity_poly.entity_id
_entity_poly.type
_entity_poly.pdbx_seq_one_letter_code
_entity_poly.pdbx_strand_id
1 'polypeptide(L)'
;DNAPAMVTMKVESDKIRDVIGKGGATIRGITEETGASIDIEDDGTITIFGEGIESRDAAVNAIEAIVADAEVGRIYVGKVVKIADFGAFVNILPGKDGLVHISQIANKRVEKVTDYLSEGQEVKVIVLDTERGRIKLSIKEVPADEAENAQSETVEVEAAETVAEPIAELVAEEGSTDTAETEAEEETETEAETEAETEAEAETETETEKATETETEIEAKPAS
;
A
#
# COMPACT_ATOMS: atom_id res chain seq x y z
N ASP A 1 16.66 22.71 -10.76
CA ASP A 1 16.03 22.57 -12.08
C ASP A 1 14.97 21.47 -12.02
N ASN A 2 13.68 21.82 -12.20
CA ASN A 2 12.57 20.86 -12.19
C ASN A 2 12.18 20.58 -13.65
N ALA A 3 12.88 19.64 -14.27
CA ALA A 3 12.56 19.22 -15.63
C ALA A 3 11.44 18.17 -15.58
N PRO A 4 10.38 18.30 -16.39
CA PRO A 4 9.31 17.31 -16.42
C PRO A 4 9.88 15.94 -16.79
N ALA A 5 9.67 14.97 -15.92
CA ALA A 5 10.16 13.62 -16.09
C ALA A 5 8.97 12.70 -16.36
N MET A 6 9.06 11.95 -17.47
CA MET A 6 8.11 10.90 -17.81
C MET A 6 8.69 9.54 -17.43
N VAL A 7 7.89 8.71 -16.79
CA VAL A 7 8.17 7.28 -16.59
C VAL A 7 7.02 6.47 -17.14
N THR A 8 7.34 5.44 -17.90
CA THR A 8 6.37 4.46 -18.39
C THR A 8 6.63 3.13 -17.72
N MET A 9 5.58 2.50 -17.22
CA MET A 9 5.62 1.15 -16.66
C MET A 9 4.50 0.29 -17.22
N LYS A 10 4.67 -1.03 -17.14
CA LYS A 10 3.71 -1.99 -17.66
C LYS A 10 3.09 -2.80 -16.53
N VAL A 11 1.77 -2.86 -16.54
CA VAL A 11 0.94 -3.54 -15.55
C VAL A 11 -0.01 -4.52 -16.26
N GLU A 12 -0.47 -5.56 -15.57
CA GLU A 12 -1.48 -6.46 -16.10
C GLU A 12 -2.83 -5.74 -16.27
N SER A 13 -3.50 -6.00 -17.39
CA SER A 13 -4.76 -5.33 -17.77
C SER A 13 -5.88 -5.51 -16.74
N ASP A 14 -5.86 -6.62 -16.00
CA ASP A 14 -6.86 -6.89 -14.96
C ASP A 14 -6.74 -5.94 -13.76
N LYS A 15 -5.54 -5.38 -13.51
CA LYS A 15 -5.24 -4.51 -12.35
C LYS A 15 -5.50 -3.04 -12.64
N ILE A 16 -5.54 -2.64 -13.90
CA ILE A 16 -5.83 -1.25 -14.32
C ILE A 16 -7.11 -0.75 -13.66
N ARG A 17 -8.13 -1.62 -13.58
CA ARG A 17 -9.42 -1.28 -12.99
C ARG A 17 -9.32 -0.94 -11.50
N ASP A 18 -8.41 -1.60 -10.78
CA ASP A 18 -8.18 -1.35 -9.35
C ASP A 18 -7.39 -0.06 -9.13
N VAL A 19 -6.43 0.24 -10.02
CA VAL A 19 -5.66 1.51 -10.02
C VAL A 19 -6.57 2.71 -10.30
N ILE A 20 -7.50 2.59 -11.25
CA ILE A 20 -8.48 3.64 -11.53
C ILE A 20 -9.49 3.77 -10.37
N GLY A 21 -9.91 2.64 -9.81
CA GLY A 21 -10.95 2.57 -8.79
C GLY A 21 -12.36 2.84 -9.32
N LYS A 22 -13.36 2.90 -8.43
CA LYS A 22 -14.77 3.13 -8.82
C LYS A 22 -14.94 4.55 -9.37
N GLY A 23 -15.02 4.68 -10.69
CA GLY A 23 -15.25 5.96 -11.37
C GLY A 23 -14.04 6.91 -11.38
N GLY A 24 -12.83 6.37 -11.23
CA GLY A 24 -11.61 7.18 -11.20
C GLY A 24 -11.28 7.81 -9.85
N ALA A 25 -11.94 7.40 -8.76
CA ALA A 25 -11.71 7.99 -7.44
C ALA A 25 -10.26 7.77 -6.95
N THR A 26 -9.73 6.56 -7.12
CA THR A 26 -8.37 6.21 -6.67
C THR A 26 -7.33 6.99 -7.47
N ILE A 27 -7.42 6.97 -8.80
CA ILE A 27 -6.45 7.68 -9.65
C ILE A 27 -6.49 9.19 -9.41
N ARG A 28 -7.68 9.77 -9.21
CA ARG A 28 -7.83 11.20 -8.87
C ARG A 28 -7.16 11.55 -7.54
N GLY A 29 -7.36 10.71 -6.52
CA GLY A 29 -6.70 10.89 -5.23
C GLY A 29 -5.17 10.90 -5.35
N ILE A 30 -4.60 9.95 -6.08
CA ILE A 30 -3.15 9.89 -6.30
C ILE A 30 -2.66 11.12 -7.08
N THR A 31 -3.36 11.54 -8.14
CA THR A 31 -2.96 12.73 -8.91
C THR A 31 -3.03 14.01 -8.07
N GLU A 32 -3.99 14.11 -7.15
CA GLU A 32 -4.15 15.26 -6.25
C GLU A 32 -3.08 15.28 -5.15
N GLU A 33 -2.77 14.13 -4.57
CA GLU A 33 -1.73 13.99 -3.53
C GLU A 33 -0.31 14.20 -4.09
N THR A 34 -0.04 13.70 -5.29
CA THR A 34 1.32 13.70 -5.86
C THR A 34 1.58 14.88 -6.80
N GLY A 35 0.53 15.52 -7.32
CA GLY A 35 0.64 16.55 -8.36
C GLY A 35 1.11 16.02 -9.72
N ALA A 36 1.21 14.70 -9.90
CA ALA A 36 1.60 14.09 -11.16
C ALA A 36 0.37 13.84 -12.06
N SER A 37 0.56 13.95 -13.38
CA SER A 37 -0.44 13.52 -14.36
C SER A 37 -0.19 12.07 -14.73
N ILE A 38 -1.17 11.20 -14.47
CA ILE A 38 -1.08 9.76 -14.73
C ILE A 38 -2.03 9.43 -15.89
N ASP A 39 -1.48 8.86 -16.95
CA ASP A 39 -2.22 8.35 -18.10
C ASP A 39 -2.15 6.82 -18.11
N ILE A 40 -3.29 6.17 -18.34
CA ILE A 40 -3.41 4.72 -18.30
C ILE A 40 -4.07 4.25 -19.59
N GLU A 41 -3.36 3.42 -20.35
CA GLU A 41 -3.87 2.79 -21.56
C GLU A 41 -4.50 1.42 -21.27
N ASP A 42 -5.47 1.01 -22.09
CA ASP A 42 -6.19 -0.28 -21.96
C ASP A 42 -5.25 -1.51 -22.09
N ASP A 43 -4.05 -1.32 -22.64
CA ASP A 43 -3.07 -2.38 -22.87
C ASP A 43 -2.17 -2.66 -21.64
N GLY A 44 -2.36 -1.93 -20.55
CA GLY A 44 -1.56 -2.02 -19.33
C GLY A 44 -0.38 -1.07 -19.27
N THR A 45 -0.23 -0.16 -20.22
CA THR A 45 0.80 0.86 -20.20
C THR A 45 0.36 2.05 -19.35
N ILE A 46 1.08 2.31 -18.25
CA ILE A 46 0.86 3.47 -17.39
C ILE A 46 1.99 4.46 -17.62
N THR A 47 1.65 5.69 -18.00
CA THR A 47 2.59 6.77 -18.23
C THR A 47 2.38 7.86 -17.18
N ILE A 48 3.42 8.13 -16.40
CA ILE A 48 3.39 9.07 -15.29
C ILE A 48 4.24 10.28 -15.70
N PHE A 49 3.63 11.46 -15.62
CA PHE A 49 4.25 12.75 -15.89
C PHE A 49 4.33 13.52 -14.58
N GLY A 50 5.54 13.65 -14.02
CA GLY A 50 5.79 14.51 -12.86
C GLY A 50 6.42 15.84 -13.31
N GLU A 51 5.98 16.95 -12.72
CA GLU A 51 6.69 18.23 -12.87
C GLU A 51 8.07 18.19 -12.19
N GLY A 52 8.24 17.32 -11.19
CA GLY A 52 9.51 17.04 -10.53
C GLY A 52 9.77 15.57 -10.25
N ILE A 53 11.01 15.28 -9.84
CA ILE A 53 11.48 13.93 -9.50
C ILE A 53 10.69 13.36 -8.32
N GLU A 54 10.42 14.19 -7.31
CA GLU A 54 9.68 13.78 -6.10
C GLU A 54 8.22 13.40 -6.43
N SER A 55 7.50 14.23 -7.19
CA SER A 55 6.12 13.94 -7.62
C SER A 55 6.03 12.68 -8.48
N ARG A 56 6.99 12.50 -9.39
CA ARG A 56 7.07 11.30 -10.22
C ARG A 56 7.27 10.05 -9.37
N ASP A 57 8.24 10.09 -8.46
CA ASP A 57 8.57 8.94 -7.61
C ASP A 57 7.45 8.64 -6.62
N ALA A 58 6.78 9.65 -6.08
CA ALA A 58 5.60 9.48 -5.24
C ALA A 58 4.45 8.81 -6.01
N ALA A 59 4.17 9.25 -7.24
CA ALA A 59 3.13 8.66 -8.08
C ALA A 59 3.47 7.23 -8.51
N VAL A 60 4.73 6.97 -8.88
CA VAL A 60 5.25 5.62 -9.16
C VAL A 60 5.03 4.71 -7.95
N ASN A 61 5.47 5.12 -6.76
CA ASN A 61 5.31 4.33 -5.54
C ASN A 61 3.84 4.10 -5.16
N ALA A 62 2.97 5.10 -5.35
CA ALA A 62 1.54 4.97 -5.08
C ALA A 62 0.88 3.96 -6.02
N ILE A 63 1.20 4.01 -7.31
CA ILE A 63 0.69 3.06 -8.31
C ILE A 63 1.26 1.67 -8.03
N GLU A 64 2.56 1.55 -7.76
CA GLU A 64 3.20 0.29 -7.39
C GLU A 64 2.57 -0.30 -6.12
N ALA A 65 2.20 0.50 -5.12
CA ALA A 65 1.54 0.00 -3.91
C ALA A 65 0.14 -0.57 -4.16
N ILE A 66 -0.60 -0.04 -5.14
CA ILE A 66 -1.93 -0.54 -5.52
C ILE A 66 -1.84 -1.75 -6.43
N VAL A 67 -0.89 -1.70 -7.38
CA VAL A 67 -0.59 -2.79 -8.31
C VAL A 67 0.16 -3.92 -7.63
N ALA A 68 0.78 -3.66 -6.48
CA ALA A 68 1.47 -4.65 -5.65
C ALA A 68 0.49 -5.76 -5.34
N ASP A 69 0.69 -6.84 -6.08
CA ASP A 69 0.02 -8.08 -5.84
C ASP A 69 0.71 -8.80 -4.71
N ALA A 70 -0.08 -9.63 -4.06
CA ALA A 70 0.47 -10.73 -3.30
C ALA A 70 1.14 -11.69 -4.31
N GLU A 71 2.41 -11.41 -4.64
CA GLU A 71 3.18 -12.26 -5.55
C GLU A 71 3.18 -13.69 -5.02
N VAL A 72 2.89 -14.64 -5.91
CA VAL A 72 2.95 -16.06 -5.59
C VAL A 72 4.38 -16.39 -5.15
N GLY A 73 4.50 -16.97 -3.96
CA GLY A 73 5.79 -17.29 -3.33
C GLY A 73 6.35 -16.20 -2.41
N ARG A 74 5.72 -15.03 -2.29
CA ARG A 74 6.11 -14.03 -1.28
C ARG A 74 5.43 -14.26 0.06
N ILE A 75 6.15 -13.94 1.12
CA ILE A 75 5.68 -14.01 2.51
C ILE A 75 5.07 -12.65 2.87
N TYR A 76 3.82 -12.66 3.32
CA TYR A 76 3.13 -11.49 3.85
C TYR A 76 2.79 -11.70 5.32
N VAL A 77 2.76 -10.61 6.08
CA VAL A 77 2.18 -10.60 7.42
C VAL A 77 0.71 -10.20 7.26
N GLY A 78 -0.20 -11.07 7.70
CA GLY A 78 -1.63 -10.81 7.62
C GLY A 78 -2.35 -11.06 8.92
N LYS A 79 -3.50 -10.42 9.10
CA LYS A 79 -4.32 -10.55 10.30
C LYS A 79 -5.47 -11.51 10.07
N VAL A 80 -5.68 -12.45 10.99
CA VAL A 80 -6.81 -13.38 10.94
C VAL A 80 -8.11 -12.59 11.19
N VAL A 81 -8.98 -12.52 10.19
CA VAL A 81 -10.28 -11.83 10.29
C VAL A 81 -11.36 -12.78 10.81
N LYS A 82 -11.33 -14.04 10.35
CA LYS A 82 -12.36 -15.03 10.68
C LYS A 82 -11.82 -16.44 10.62
N ILE A 83 -12.25 -17.29 11.54
CA ILE A 83 -11.90 -18.71 11.57
C ILE A 83 -13.13 -19.55 11.16
N ALA A 84 -12.91 -20.59 10.37
CA ALA A 84 -13.91 -21.58 9.97
C ALA A 84 -13.39 -23.00 10.19
N ASP A 85 -14.27 -24.00 10.14
CA ASP A 85 -13.88 -25.40 10.40
C ASP A 85 -12.90 -25.97 9.37
N PHE A 86 -12.89 -25.40 8.16
CA PHE A 86 -12.03 -25.83 7.05
C PHE A 86 -10.80 -24.93 6.82
N GLY A 87 -10.67 -23.82 7.55
CA GLY A 87 -9.58 -22.86 7.36
C GLY A 87 -9.71 -21.55 8.12
N ALA A 88 -8.80 -20.62 7.84
CA ALA A 88 -8.81 -19.26 8.38
C ALA A 88 -8.74 -18.23 7.26
N PHE A 89 -9.49 -17.13 7.41
CA PHE A 89 -9.42 -15.96 6.54
C PHE A 89 -8.42 -14.99 7.11
N VAL A 90 -7.40 -14.67 6.32
CA VAL A 90 -6.30 -13.77 6.68
C VAL A 90 -6.31 -12.60 5.69
N ASN A 91 -6.42 -11.39 6.20
CA ASN A 91 -6.28 -10.18 5.40
C ASN A 91 -4.79 -9.82 5.31
N ILE A 92 -4.26 -9.80 4.08
CA ILE A 92 -2.84 -9.51 3.81
C ILE A 92 -2.64 -8.11 3.22
N LEU A 93 -3.64 -7.62 2.46
CA LEU A 93 -3.64 -6.33 1.78
C LEU A 93 -5.07 -5.77 1.80
N PRO A 94 -5.24 -4.44 1.77
CA PRO A 94 -6.56 -3.82 1.73
C PRO A 94 -7.34 -4.30 0.50
N GLY A 95 -8.50 -4.92 0.72
CA GLY A 95 -9.36 -5.47 -0.34
C GLY A 95 -8.96 -6.85 -0.87
N LYS A 96 -7.87 -7.47 -0.37
CA LYS A 96 -7.45 -8.83 -0.75
C LYS A 96 -7.43 -9.75 0.47
N ASP A 97 -8.38 -10.68 0.50
CA ASP A 97 -8.49 -11.69 1.53
C ASP A 97 -7.93 -13.03 1.04
N GLY A 98 -7.14 -13.67 1.91
CA GLY A 98 -6.60 -14.98 1.66
C GLY A 98 -7.23 -16.05 2.56
N LEU A 99 -7.37 -17.25 2.01
CA LEU A 99 -7.84 -18.43 2.73
C LEU A 99 -6.67 -19.38 2.99
N VAL A 100 -6.43 -19.65 4.28
CA VAL A 100 -5.53 -20.71 4.72
C VAL A 100 -6.36 -21.97 4.95
N HIS A 101 -6.12 -23.02 4.17
CA HIS A 101 -6.79 -24.31 4.36
C HIS A 101 -6.21 -25.04 5.59
N ILE A 102 -7.01 -25.85 6.30
CA ILE A 102 -6.55 -26.60 7.49
C ILE A 102 -5.27 -27.41 7.26
N SER A 103 -5.09 -27.95 6.05
CA SER A 103 -3.93 -28.74 5.65
C SER A 103 -2.66 -27.91 5.45
N GLN A 104 -2.80 -26.60 5.35
CA GLN A 104 -1.71 -25.64 5.10
C GLN A 104 -1.33 -24.85 6.37
N ILE A 105 -1.97 -25.13 7.51
CA ILE A 105 -1.64 -24.51 8.81
C ILE A 105 -0.40 -25.17 9.42
N ALA A 106 -0.36 -26.51 9.44
CA ALA A 106 0.73 -27.26 10.04
C ALA A 106 0.94 -28.60 9.34
N ASN A 107 2.16 -29.14 9.43
CA ASN A 107 2.52 -30.48 8.96
C ASN A 107 1.90 -31.64 9.76
N LYS A 108 1.24 -31.34 10.88
CA LYS A 108 0.59 -32.31 11.76
C LYS A 108 -0.91 -32.36 11.45
N ARG A 109 -1.58 -33.45 11.81
CA ARG A 109 -3.04 -33.54 11.68
C ARG A 109 -3.69 -32.56 12.67
N VAL A 110 -4.22 -31.47 12.13
CA VAL A 110 -4.96 -30.45 12.88
C VAL A 110 -6.44 -30.84 12.87
N GLU A 111 -7.03 -31.03 14.05
CA GLU A 111 -8.48 -31.29 14.17
C GLU A 111 -9.28 -29.98 14.25
N LYS A 112 -8.69 -28.92 14.78
CA LYS A 112 -9.32 -27.60 14.92
C LYS A 112 -8.34 -26.48 14.60
N VAL A 113 -8.79 -25.54 13.77
CA VAL A 113 -8.02 -24.32 13.41
C VAL A 113 -7.84 -23.40 14.62
N THR A 114 -8.82 -23.39 15.52
CA THR A 114 -8.85 -22.56 16.75
C THR A 114 -7.70 -22.85 17.71
N ASP A 115 -7.07 -24.00 17.62
CA ASP A 115 -5.97 -24.38 18.51
C ASP A 115 -4.63 -23.76 18.06
N TYR A 116 -4.54 -23.32 16.81
CA TYR A 116 -3.32 -22.76 16.19
C TYR A 116 -3.45 -21.28 15.84
N LEU A 117 -4.67 -20.81 15.55
CA LEU A 117 -4.96 -19.45 15.12
C LEU A 117 -6.07 -18.87 15.98
N SER A 118 -5.89 -17.61 16.39
CA SER A 118 -6.91 -16.81 17.07
C SER A 118 -7.40 -15.67 16.17
N GLU A 119 -8.66 -15.26 16.34
CA GLU A 119 -9.19 -14.09 15.65
C GLU A 119 -8.38 -12.84 16.04
N GLY A 120 -7.99 -12.05 15.03
CA GLY A 120 -7.18 -10.86 15.20
C GLY A 120 -5.68 -11.11 15.38
N GLN A 121 -5.21 -12.36 15.34
CA GLN A 121 -3.79 -12.68 15.40
C GLN A 121 -3.08 -12.32 14.10
N GLU A 122 -1.87 -11.78 14.21
CA GLU A 122 -0.96 -11.59 13.06
C GLU A 122 -0.17 -12.87 12.79
N VAL A 123 -0.18 -13.29 11.53
CA VAL A 123 0.51 -14.50 11.06
C VAL A 123 1.23 -14.24 9.76
N LYS A 124 2.41 -14.85 9.62
CA LYS A 124 3.14 -14.89 8.36
C LYS A 124 2.54 -15.98 7.48
N VAL A 125 2.26 -15.64 6.22
CA VAL A 125 1.63 -16.51 5.24
C VAL A 125 2.33 -16.35 3.89
N ILE A 126 2.55 -17.45 3.17
CA ILE A 126 3.00 -17.41 1.78
C ILE A 126 1.80 -17.51 0.84
N VAL A 127 1.86 -16.78 -0.26
CA VAL A 127 0.85 -16.87 -1.33
C VAL A 127 1.18 -18.06 -2.22
N LEU A 128 0.27 -19.04 -2.31
CA LEU A 128 0.42 -20.17 -3.22
C LEU A 128 -0.17 -19.90 -4.59
N ASP A 129 -1.30 -19.20 -4.62
CA ASP A 129 -2.11 -19.03 -5.82
C ASP A 129 -3.07 -17.87 -5.62
N THR A 130 -3.33 -17.11 -6.67
CA THR A 130 -4.25 -15.96 -6.65
C THR A 130 -5.35 -16.22 -7.69
N GLU A 131 -6.56 -16.53 -7.22
CA GLU A 131 -7.72 -16.75 -8.09
C GLU A 131 -8.75 -15.63 -7.89
N ARG A 132 -8.86 -14.70 -8.85
CA ARG A 132 -9.96 -13.72 -9.02
C ARG A 132 -10.49 -13.13 -7.69
N GLY A 133 -9.58 -12.64 -6.83
CA GLY A 133 -9.90 -12.00 -5.55
C GLY A 133 -9.88 -12.90 -4.32
N ARG A 134 -9.60 -14.20 -4.45
CA ARG A 134 -9.32 -15.11 -3.33
C ARG A 134 -7.92 -15.68 -3.46
N ILE A 135 -7.12 -15.48 -2.42
CA ILE A 135 -5.71 -15.88 -2.41
C ILE A 135 -5.59 -17.17 -1.59
N LYS A 136 -4.97 -18.22 -2.12
CA LYS A 136 -4.67 -19.42 -1.34
C LYS A 136 -3.38 -19.17 -0.58
N LEU A 137 -3.46 -19.27 0.74
CA LEU A 137 -2.34 -19.01 1.63
C LEU A 137 -1.88 -20.30 2.31
N SER A 138 -0.58 -20.36 2.61
CA SER A 138 0.00 -21.42 3.44
C SER A 138 0.89 -20.86 4.54
N ILE A 139 0.80 -21.44 5.74
CA ILE A 139 1.67 -21.12 6.87
C ILE A 139 2.84 -22.11 6.92
N LYS A 140 2.63 -23.34 6.40
CA LYS A 140 3.62 -24.42 6.39
C LYS A 140 4.91 -24.08 5.62
N GLU A 141 4.77 -23.28 4.57
CA GLU A 141 5.85 -22.95 3.65
C GLU A 141 6.58 -21.65 4.00
N VAL A 142 6.26 -21.02 5.13
CA VAL A 142 7.04 -19.89 5.63
C VAL A 142 8.36 -20.43 6.18
N PRO A 143 9.52 -20.19 5.54
CA PRO A 143 10.81 -20.51 6.13
C PRO A 143 10.95 -19.73 7.44
N ALA A 144 11.24 -20.44 8.52
CA ALA A 144 11.52 -19.83 9.83
C ALA A 144 12.82 -18.99 9.83
N ASP A 145 13.57 -19.01 8.74
CA ASP A 145 14.91 -18.42 8.61
C ASP A 145 14.91 -16.95 8.13
N GLU A 146 13.77 -16.37 7.71
CA GLU A 146 13.69 -14.94 7.32
C GLU A 146 13.12 -14.03 8.42
N ALA A 147 13.05 -14.51 9.67
CA ALA A 147 12.67 -13.65 10.80
C ALA A 147 13.74 -12.61 11.18
N GLU A 148 14.98 -12.75 10.70
CA GLU A 148 16.10 -11.87 11.06
C GLU A 148 16.64 -10.98 9.93
N ASN A 149 16.20 -11.10 8.68
CA ASN A 149 16.82 -10.38 7.55
C ASN A 149 15.97 -9.25 6.93
N ALA A 150 15.05 -8.65 7.70
CA ALA A 150 14.29 -7.46 7.31
C ALA A 150 14.57 -6.24 8.20
N GLN A 151 15.66 -6.27 8.98
CA GLN A 151 16.20 -5.13 9.74
C GLN A 151 17.68 -4.91 9.42
N SER A 152 18.03 -4.81 8.15
CA SER A 152 19.38 -4.38 7.76
C SER A 152 19.42 -3.91 6.32
N GLU A 153 18.53 -2.98 5.97
CA GLU A 153 18.77 -2.08 4.84
C GLU A 153 18.02 -0.78 5.10
N THR A 154 18.54 0.00 6.04
CA THR A 154 18.46 1.47 6.04
C THR A 154 19.39 2.01 7.12
N VAL A 155 20.18 3.01 6.71
CA VAL A 155 21.06 3.88 7.49
C VAL A 155 22.45 3.34 7.83
N GLU A 156 23.37 3.49 6.86
CA GLU A 156 24.72 3.98 7.15
C GLU A 156 25.03 5.16 6.22
N VAL A 157 24.56 6.34 6.61
CA VAL A 157 25.29 7.58 6.33
C VAL A 157 25.67 8.11 7.70
N GLU A 158 26.95 8.08 8.03
CA GLU A 158 27.71 9.16 8.69
C GLU A 158 29.08 8.64 9.22
N ALA A 159 30.12 9.31 8.71
CA ALA A 159 31.27 9.84 9.44
C ALA A 159 32.43 8.96 9.97
N ALA A 160 33.62 9.56 9.79
CA ALA A 160 34.96 9.24 10.30
C ALA A 160 35.65 8.02 9.64
N GLU A 161 36.90 8.07 9.20
CA GLU A 161 38.04 8.54 9.96
C GLU A 161 39.30 8.79 9.10
N THR A 162 40.13 9.66 9.67
CA THR A 162 41.42 10.23 9.33
C THR A 162 42.52 9.29 8.79
N VAL A 163 43.33 9.79 7.86
CA VAL A 163 44.79 9.54 7.87
C VAL A 163 45.54 10.85 7.60
N ALA A 164 46.38 11.22 8.56
CA ALA A 164 47.23 12.39 8.56
C ALA A 164 48.59 12.13 7.86
N GLU A 165 48.99 13.11 7.04
CA GLU A 165 50.35 13.67 6.83
C GLU A 165 51.46 12.87 6.10
N PRO A 166 52.50 13.55 5.54
CA PRO A 166 52.54 14.88 4.92
C PRO A 166 53.37 14.89 3.59
N ILE A 167 53.10 15.85 2.70
CA ILE A 167 54.12 16.39 1.79
C ILE A 167 54.02 17.91 1.80
N ALA A 168 55.15 18.52 2.14
CA ALA A 168 55.48 19.95 2.01
C ALA A 168 55.24 20.43 0.56
N GLU A 169 55.10 21.70 0.20
CA GLU A 169 55.78 22.90 0.67
C GLU A 169 55.27 24.11 -0.14
N LEU A 170 55.31 25.33 0.42
CA LEU A 170 55.21 26.66 -0.23
C LEU A 170 53.84 27.02 -0.85
N VAL A 171 53.20 28.16 -0.58
CA VAL A 171 53.71 29.54 -0.68
C VAL A 171 52.89 30.48 0.22
N ALA A 172 53.58 31.46 0.82
CA ALA A 172 53.05 32.62 1.55
C ALA A 172 52.40 33.65 0.61
N GLU A 173 51.34 34.35 1.04
CA GLU A 173 51.21 35.81 1.28
C GLU A 173 49.89 36.22 0.59
N GLU A 174 49.03 37.15 1.00
CA GLU A 174 48.90 38.12 2.09
C GLU A 174 47.46 38.70 2.00
N GLY A 175 46.91 39.17 3.13
CA GLY A 175 45.82 40.16 3.18
C GLY A 175 44.39 39.64 2.96
N SER A 176 43.33 40.19 3.54
CA SER A 176 43.14 41.41 4.32
C SER A 176 41.69 41.37 4.87
N THR A 177 41.52 41.77 6.13
CA THR A 177 40.36 42.53 6.71
C THR A 177 38.93 42.02 6.43
N ASP A 178 38.22 41.48 7.41
CA ASP A 178 37.44 42.20 8.44
C ASP A 178 36.36 43.12 7.85
N THR A 179 35.08 42.71 7.96
CA THR A 179 33.96 43.62 8.23
C THR A 179 32.81 42.79 8.81
N ALA A 180 32.56 43.00 10.10
CA ALA A 180 31.31 42.68 10.76
C ALA A 180 30.26 43.74 10.43
N GLU A 181 29.02 43.32 10.18
CA GLU A 181 27.75 43.99 10.55
C GLU A 181 26.61 43.02 10.17
N THR A 182 25.82 42.51 11.11
CA THR A 182 24.52 43.05 11.61
C THR A 182 23.55 43.23 10.43
N GLU A 183 22.38 42.60 10.37
CA GLU A 183 21.21 42.84 11.22
C GLU A 183 20.25 41.65 11.23
N ALA A 184 19.61 41.48 12.38
CA ALA A 184 18.42 40.69 12.58
C ALA A 184 17.20 41.53 12.19
N GLU A 185 16.26 40.95 11.46
CA GLU A 185 14.85 41.36 11.54
C GLU A 185 13.96 40.11 11.55
N GLU A 186 13.32 39.97 12.70
CA GLU A 186 12.15 39.16 13.03
C GLU A 186 10.93 39.89 12.49
N GLU A 187 10.05 39.23 11.73
CA GLU A 187 8.63 39.57 11.71
C GLU A 187 7.78 38.29 11.66
N THR A 188 7.11 38.06 12.78
CA THR A 188 5.94 37.18 12.94
C THR A 188 4.70 37.94 12.49
N GLU A 189 3.86 37.38 11.62
CA GLU A 189 2.42 37.66 11.62
C GLU A 189 1.62 36.39 11.29
N THR A 190 0.99 35.87 12.33
CA THR A 190 -0.23 35.07 12.33
C THR A 190 -1.40 35.89 11.79
N GLU A 191 -2.18 35.34 10.85
CA GLU A 191 -3.63 35.54 10.83
C GLU A 191 -4.34 34.25 10.44
N ALA A 192 -5.22 33.83 11.34
CA ALA A 192 -6.17 32.76 11.17
C ALA A 192 -7.48 33.37 10.68
N GLU A 193 -8.08 32.81 9.64
CA GLU A 193 -9.50 33.02 9.35
C GLU A 193 -10.18 31.66 9.21
N THR A 194 -10.80 31.26 10.31
CA THR A 194 -11.94 30.35 10.34
C THR A 194 -13.19 31.11 9.90
N GLU A 195 -13.83 30.67 8.83
CA GLU A 195 -15.25 30.94 8.61
C GLU A 195 -16.00 29.63 8.38
N ALA A 196 -16.96 29.40 9.26
CA ALA A 196 -17.94 28.35 9.21
C ALA A 196 -19.15 28.85 8.43
N GLU A 197 -19.64 28.07 7.49
CA GLU A 197 -21.03 28.14 7.05
C GLU A 197 -21.68 26.77 7.22
N THR A 198 -22.53 26.72 8.24
CA THR A 198 -23.58 25.73 8.47
C THR A 198 -24.90 26.29 7.96
N GLU A 199 -25.59 25.56 7.07
CA GLU A 199 -27.04 25.58 6.78
C GLU A 199 -27.28 24.31 5.92
N ALA A 200 -27.92 23.20 6.32
CA ALA A 200 -29.15 22.90 7.06
C ALA A 200 -30.45 23.18 6.29
N GLU A 201 -30.87 22.28 5.39
CA GLU A 201 -32.27 21.94 5.02
C GLU A 201 -32.25 20.59 4.28
N ALA A 202 -33.24 19.71 4.21
CA ALA A 202 -34.34 19.28 5.06
C ALA A 202 -34.91 18.02 4.39
N GLU A 203 -35.40 17.11 5.21
CA GLU A 203 -36.31 15.97 5.02
C GLU A 203 -37.08 15.85 3.67
N THR A 204 -37.13 14.63 3.12
CA THR A 204 -38.42 13.98 2.80
C THR A 204 -38.30 12.45 2.86
N GLU A 205 -39.02 11.88 3.82
CA GLU A 205 -39.50 10.50 3.83
C GLU A 205 -40.48 10.29 2.66
N THR A 206 -40.44 9.12 2.01
CA THR A 206 -41.66 8.41 1.63
C THR A 206 -41.38 6.92 1.51
N GLU A 207 -42.05 6.16 2.37
CA GLU A 207 -42.38 4.75 2.21
C GLU A 207 -42.93 4.44 0.80
N THR A 208 -42.57 3.30 0.23
CA THR A 208 -43.57 2.49 -0.47
C THR A 208 -43.24 1.00 -0.32
N GLU A 209 -43.94 0.42 0.63
CA GLU A 209 -44.28 -0.98 0.76
C GLU A 209 -45.01 -1.47 -0.51
N LYS A 210 -44.55 -2.57 -1.14
CA LYS A 210 -45.49 -3.55 -1.71
C LYS A 210 -44.87 -4.92 -1.96
N ALA A 211 -45.49 -5.89 -1.31
CA ALA A 211 -45.41 -7.33 -1.50
C ALA A 211 -45.48 -7.80 -2.96
N THR A 212 -44.80 -8.91 -3.25
CA THR A 212 -45.43 -10.09 -3.85
C THR A 212 -44.72 -11.35 -3.39
N GLU A 213 -45.42 -12.09 -2.53
CA GLU A 213 -45.30 -13.54 -2.39
C GLU A 213 -45.53 -14.20 -3.76
N THR A 214 -44.68 -15.16 -4.11
CA THR A 214 -45.12 -16.32 -4.90
C THR A 214 -44.38 -17.55 -4.37
N GLU A 215 -45.07 -18.27 -3.49
CA GLU A 215 -45.00 -19.72 -3.46
C GLU A 215 -45.19 -20.27 -4.87
N THR A 216 -44.34 -21.20 -5.31
CA THR A 216 -44.80 -22.33 -6.11
C THR A 216 -43.81 -23.48 -6.03
N GLU A 217 -44.29 -24.51 -5.35
CA GLU A 217 -44.27 -25.90 -5.78
C GLU A 217 -42.96 -26.70 -5.73
N ILE A 218 -42.96 -27.51 -4.68
CA ILE A 218 -42.28 -28.78 -4.49
C ILE A 218 -42.54 -29.70 -5.70
N GLU A 219 -41.48 -30.20 -6.35
CA GLU A 219 -41.57 -31.50 -7.01
C GLU A 219 -40.34 -32.35 -6.70
N ALA A 220 -40.55 -33.27 -5.76
CA ALA A 220 -39.65 -34.36 -5.45
C ALA A 220 -39.61 -35.35 -6.62
N LYS A 221 -38.42 -35.61 -7.15
CA LYS A 221 -38.15 -36.85 -7.90
C LYS A 221 -37.61 -37.91 -6.93
N PRO A 222 -38.28 -39.05 -6.75
CA PRO A 222 -37.69 -40.18 -6.06
C PRO A 222 -36.64 -40.84 -6.97
N ALA A 223 -35.50 -41.18 -6.37
CA ALA A 223 -34.53 -42.10 -6.93
C ALA A 223 -35.14 -43.52 -7.02
N SER A 224 -34.67 -44.26 -8.01
CA SER A 224 -34.94 -45.69 -8.21
C SER A 224 -34.37 -46.55 -7.09
#